data_AF-A0A1X6YK78-F1
#
_entry.id   AF-A0A1X6YK78-F1
#
_cell.length_a   1.000
_cell.length_b   1.000
_cell.length_c   1.000
_cell.angle_alpha   90.00
_cell.angle_beta   90.00
_cell.angle_gamma   90.00
#
_symmetry.space_group_name_H-M   'P 1'
#
loop_
_entity.id
_entity.type
_entity.pdbx_description
1 polymer ?
#
loop_
_entity_poly.entity_id
_entity_poly.type
_entity_poly.pdbx_seq_one_letter_code
_entity_poly.pdbx_strand_id
1 'polypeptide(L)'
;MGNIVNRVFESSGPEGKVRGTPQQIIDKYNQLTRDAQLGNDRVAAENFQQHAEHYLRMLGSAQKEQDARRDQQERENRERQAERDRERAKRQERESNGEVGPSDSDQPDLIENRQDDSGLVETPETQKSDKPKRARKPRPKKPPHSDGEAKSGDAGGSQGSGAPEAAE
;
A
#
# COMPACT_ATOMS: atom_id res chain seq x y z
N MET A 1 -5.97 -10.64 2.04
CA MET A 1 -4.56 -10.65 2.51
C MET A 1 -4.07 -9.20 2.58
N GLY A 2 -3.07 -8.87 3.41
CA GLY A 2 -2.61 -7.47 3.53
C GLY A 2 -1.99 -6.96 2.23
N ASN A 3 -2.00 -5.65 1.98
CA ASN A 3 -1.57 -5.07 0.71
C ASN A 3 -0.10 -5.42 0.36
N ILE A 4 0.10 -6.42 -0.51
CA ILE A 4 1.41 -7.04 -0.79
C ILE A 4 2.28 -6.11 -1.65
N VAL A 5 1.67 -5.33 -2.55
CA VAL A 5 2.37 -4.45 -3.51
C VAL A 5 3.33 -3.48 -2.81
N ASN A 6 2.93 -2.95 -1.66
CA ASN A 6 3.71 -1.93 -0.93
C ASN A 6 4.45 -2.53 0.29
N ARG A 7 4.44 -3.85 0.46
CA ARG A 7 5.11 -4.50 1.59
C ARG A 7 6.59 -4.72 1.25
N VAL A 8 7.46 -4.44 2.21
CA VAL A 8 8.88 -4.75 2.08
C VAL A 8 9.11 -6.21 2.49
N PHE A 9 9.68 -6.98 1.59
CA PHE A 9 10.09 -8.36 1.81
C PHE A 9 11.61 -8.45 1.93
N GLU A 10 12.06 -9.52 2.60
CA GLU A 10 13.45 -9.91 2.70
C GLU A 10 13.56 -11.25 1.98
N SER A 11 14.11 -11.24 0.77
CA SER A 11 14.36 -12.45 0.00
C SER A 11 15.73 -13.00 0.32
N SER A 12 15.81 -14.29 0.60
CA SER A 12 17.07 -14.97 0.91
C SER A 12 17.55 -15.71 -0.32
N GLY A 13 18.31 -15.04 -1.19
CA GLY A 13 18.99 -15.68 -2.32
C GLY A 13 20.38 -16.19 -1.94
N PRO A 14 21.00 -17.01 -2.81
CA PRO A 14 22.35 -17.54 -2.58
C PRO A 14 23.43 -16.45 -2.53
N GLU A 15 23.23 -15.33 -3.22
CA GLU A 15 24.08 -14.12 -3.18
C GLU A 15 23.76 -13.18 -2.00
N GLY A 16 22.92 -13.60 -1.06
CA GLY A 16 22.57 -12.84 0.14
C GLY A 16 21.16 -12.26 0.11
N LYS A 17 20.86 -11.44 1.13
CA LYS A 17 19.50 -10.99 1.41
C LYS A 17 19.10 -9.80 0.53
N VAL A 18 18.16 -10.01 -0.39
CA VAL A 18 17.56 -8.95 -1.21
C VAL A 18 16.37 -8.38 -0.46
N ARG A 19 16.51 -7.15 0.04
CA ARG A 19 15.42 -6.43 0.72
C ARG A 19 14.79 -5.40 -0.20
N GLY A 20 13.47 -5.42 -0.32
CA GLY A 20 12.75 -4.44 -1.15
C GLY A 20 11.26 -4.72 -1.25
N THR A 21 10.57 -3.89 -2.03
CA THR A 21 9.22 -4.21 -2.52
C THR A 21 9.29 -5.38 -3.51
N PRO A 22 8.20 -6.15 -3.74
CA PRO A 22 8.22 -7.29 -4.66
C PRO A 22 8.78 -6.93 -6.04
N GLN A 23 8.44 -5.75 -6.56
CA GLN A 23 8.96 -5.25 -7.84
C GLN A 23 10.49 -5.11 -7.84
N GLN A 24 11.04 -4.47 -6.82
CA GLN A 24 12.49 -4.30 -6.68
C GLN A 24 13.23 -5.63 -6.56
N ILE A 25 12.61 -6.60 -5.86
CA ILE A 25 13.18 -7.94 -5.70
C ILE A 25 13.19 -8.67 -7.05
N ILE A 26 12.12 -8.59 -7.83
CA ILE A 26 12.03 -9.15 -9.19
C ILE A 26 13.14 -8.58 -10.07
N ASP A 27 13.28 -7.26 -10.11
CA ASP A 27 14.26 -6.58 -10.96
C ASP A 27 15.70 -7.02 -10.60
N LYS A 28 16.00 -7.15 -9.30
CA LYS A 28 17.31 -7.62 -8.84
C LYS A 28 17.58 -9.08 -9.21
N TYR A 29 16.62 -9.99 -9.02
CA TYR A 29 16.82 -11.38 -9.41
C TYR A 29 16.92 -11.57 -10.92
N ASN A 30 16.16 -10.81 -11.72
CA ASN A 30 16.30 -10.82 -13.18
C ASN A 30 17.67 -10.33 -13.66
N GLN A 31 18.32 -9.44 -12.91
CA GLN A 31 19.69 -9.03 -13.17
C GLN A 31 20.66 -10.16 -12.81
N LEU A 32 20.55 -10.71 -11.61
CA LEU A 32 21.41 -11.83 -11.15
C LEU A 32 21.29 -13.06 -12.05
N THR A 33 20.10 -13.39 -12.57
CA THR A 33 19.93 -14.46 -13.55
C THR A 33 20.75 -14.20 -14.82
N ARG A 34 20.71 -12.96 -15.36
CA ARG A 34 21.47 -12.60 -16.56
C ARG A 34 22.97 -12.68 -16.31
N ASP A 35 23.43 -12.21 -15.15
CA ASP A 35 24.84 -12.26 -14.76
C ASP A 35 25.32 -13.72 -14.60
N ALA A 36 24.52 -14.58 -13.95
CA ALA A 36 24.80 -16.01 -13.81
C ALA A 36 24.82 -16.74 -15.15
N GLN A 37 23.92 -16.39 -16.07
CA GLN A 37 23.90 -16.93 -17.43
C GLN A 37 25.18 -16.58 -18.20
N LEU A 38 25.65 -15.33 -18.11
CA LEU A 38 26.91 -14.90 -18.73
C LEU A 38 28.13 -15.56 -18.08
N GLY A 39 28.07 -15.82 -16.77
CA GLY A 39 29.07 -16.58 -16.02
C GLY A 39 29.04 -18.10 -16.25
N ASN A 40 28.11 -18.62 -17.07
CA ASN A 40 27.85 -20.05 -17.26
C ASN A 40 27.50 -20.83 -15.97
N ASP A 41 27.03 -20.16 -14.92
CA ASP A 41 26.52 -20.79 -13.70
C ASP A 41 25.02 -21.08 -13.85
N ARG A 42 24.71 -22.25 -14.41
CA ARG A 42 23.32 -22.66 -14.67
C ARG A 42 22.52 -22.91 -13.39
N VAL A 43 23.15 -23.43 -12.35
CA VAL A 43 22.48 -23.74 -11.09
C VAL A 43 22.06 -22.45 -10.39
N ALA A 44 22.96 -21.46 -10.35
CA ALA A 44 22.63 -20.14 -9.81
C ALA A 44 21.56 -19.44 -10.67
N ALA A 45 21.65 -19.52 -12.00
CA ALA A 45 20.65 -18.92 -12.89
C ALA A 45 19.23 -19.46 -12.65
N GLU A 46 19.07 -20.78 -12.53
CA GLU A 46 17.77 -21.39 -12.20
C GLU A 46 17.29 -20.98 -10.80
N ASN A 47 18.19 -20.93 -9.83
CA ASN A 47 17.85 -20.52 -8.48
C ASN A 47 17.33 -19.07 -8.45
N PHE A 48 18.03 -18.13 -9.09
CA PHE A 48 17.59 -16.74 -9.19
C PHE A 48 16.29 -16.59 -9.97
N GLN A 49 16.11 -17.38 -11.04
CA GLN A 49 14.88 -17.37 -11.83
C GLN A 49 13.67 -17.80 -11.00
N GLN A 50 13.80 -18.84 -10.18
CA GLN A 50 12.73 -19.27 -9.26
C GLN A 50 12.34 -18.15 -8.28
N HIS A 51 13.32 -17.41 -7.77
CA HIS A 51 13.05 -16.27 -6.90
C HIS A 51 12.29 -15.16 -7.65
N ALA A 52 12.72 -14.79 -8.85
CA ALA A 52 12.02 -13.80 -9.67
C ALA A 52 10.56 -14.22 -9.93
N GLU A 53 10.34 -15.48 -10.31
CA GLU A 53 9.01 -16.03 -10.56
C GLU A 53 8.11 -16.05 -9.31
N HIS A 54 8.67 -16.35 -8.15
CA HIS A 54 7.94 -16.34 -6.89
C HIS A 54 7.35 -14.96 -6.58
N TYR A 55 8.18 -13.91 -6.65
CA TYR A 55 7.71 -12.54 -6.41
C TYR A 55 6.82 -12.03 -7.54
N LEU A 56 7.04 -12.44 -8.78
CA LEU A 56 6.17 -12.11 -9.90
C LEU A 56 4.76 -12.68 -9.68
N ARG A 57 4.65 -13.95 -9.28
CA ARG A 57 3.37 -14.58 -8.96
C ARG A 57 2.68 -13.88 -7.79
N MET A 58 3.42 -13.60 -6.72
CA MET A 58 2.88 -12.91 -5.54
C MET A 58 2.38 -11.50 -5.87
N LEU A 59 3.14 -10.75 -6.67
CA LEU A 59 2.78 -9.40 -7.11
C LEU A 59 1.57 -9.43 -8.05
N GLY A 60 1.55 -10.36 -9.02
CA GLY A 60 0.44 -10.52 -9.95
C GLY A 60 -0.87 -10.91 -9.25
N SER A 61 -0.80 -11.79 -8.24
CA SER A 61 -1.96 -12.09 -7.38
C SER A 61 -2.45 -10.86 -6.62
N ALA A 62 -1.52 -10.04 -6.11
CA ALA A 62 -1.86 -8.83 -5.37
C ALA A 62 -2.46 -7.73 -6.26
N GLN A 63 -1.92 -7.53 -7.46
CA GLN A 63 -2.46 -6.59 -8.45
C GLN A 63 -3.87 -7.00 -8.85
N LYS A 64 -4.09 -8.28 -9.18
CA LYS A 64 -5.43 -8.79 -9.48
C LYS A 64 -6.41 -8.60 -8.32
N GLU A 65 -6.00 -8.81 -7.07
CA GLU A 65 -6.87 -8.56 -5.90
C GLU A 65 -7.19 -7.06 -5.74
N GLN A 66 -6.23 -6.17 -5.98
CA GLN A 66 -6.46 -4.73 -5.95
C GLN A 66 -7.43 -4.28 -7.06
N ASP A 67 -7.21 -4.74 -8.28
CA ASP A 67 -8.05 -4.42 -9.43
C ASP A 67 -9.47 -4.97 -9.21
N ALA A 68 -9.61 -6.22 -8.75
CA ALA A 68 -10.92 -6.79 -8.43
C ALA A 68 -11.66 -6.01 -7.34
N ARG A 69 -10.97 -5.55 -6.29
CA ARG A 69 -11.57 -4.70 -5.24
C ARG A 69 -12.00 -3.34 -5.79
N ARG A 70 -11.21 -2.75 -6.68
CA ARG A 70 -11.52 -1.48 -7.32
C ARG A 70 -12.74 -1.61 -8.23
N ASP A 71 -12.79 -2.65 -9.06
CA ASP A 71 -13.91 -2.95 -9.94
C ASP A 71 -15.20 -3.22 -9.16
N GLN A 72 -15.12 -3.93 -8.03
CA GLN A 72 -16.27 -4.15 -7.15
C GLN A 72 -16.82 -2.83 -6.58
N GLN A 73 -15.95 -1.94 -6.11
CA GLN A 73 -16.38 -0.62 -5.64
C GLN A 73 -17.00 0.22 -6.76
N GLU A 74 -16.43 0.17 -7.97
CA GLU A 74 -17.00 0.89 -9.11
C GLU A 74 -18.38 0.33 -9.50
N ARG A 75 -18.54 -0.99 -9.53
CA ARG A 75 -19.83 -1.65 -9.81
C ARG A 75 -20.87 -1.30 -8.76
N GLU A 76 -20.55 -1.40 -7.48
CA GLU A 76 -21.47 -1.07 -6.40
C GLU A 76 -21.89 0.41 -6.43
N ASN A 77 -20.95 1.31 -6.77
CA ASN A 77 -21.27 2.73 -6.96
C ASN A 77 -22.17 2.98 -8.17
N ARG A 78 -21.92 2.28 -9.28
CA ARG A 78 -22.74 2.35 -10.50
C ARG A 78 -24.13 1.77 -10.27
N GLU A 79 -24.25 0.67 -9.54
CA GLU A 79 -25.52 0.04 -9.17
C GLU A 79 -26.34 0.94 -8.26
N ARG A 80 -25.73 1.52 -7.20
CA ARG A 80 -26.38 2.52 -6.33
C ARG A 80 -26.87 3.73 -7.11
N GLN A 81 -26.13 4.16 -8.12
CA GLN A 81 -26.54 5.28 -8.97
C GLN A 81 -27.72 4.88 -9.87
N ALA A 82 -27.63 3.73 -10.54
CA ALA A 82 -28.70 3.22 -11.40
C ALA A 82 -30.00 2.95 -10.61
N GLU A 83 -29.92 2.49 -9.36
CA GLU A 83 -31.08 2.28 -8.50
C GLU A 83 -31.77 3.60 -8.14
N ARG A 84 -31.01 4.64 -7.76
CA ARG A 84 -31.56 5.98 -7.53
C ARG A 84 -32.22 6.56 -8.78
N ASP A 85 -31.60 6.36 -9.94
CA ASP A 85 -32.15 6.85 -11.21
C ASP A 85 -33.44 6.10 -11.59
N ARG A 86 -33.51 4.78 -11.35
CA ARG A 86 -34.75 3.99 -11.53
C ARG A 86 -35.85 4.41 -10.55
N GLU A 87 -35.51 4.68 -9.29
CA GLU A 87 -36.46 5.13 -8.29
C GLU A 87 -37.06 6.50 -8.67
N ARG A 88 -36.21 7.43 -9.12
CA ARG A 88 -36.64 8.72 -9.66
C ARG A 88 -37.55 8.56 -10.87
N ALA A 89 -37.17 7.72 -11.83
CA ALA A 89 -37.99 7.45 -13.01
C ALA A 89 -39.35 6.83 -12.64
N LYS A 90 -39.38 5.89 -11.69
CA LYS A 90 -40.62 5.26 -11.21
C LYS A 90 -41.53 6.25 -10.47
N ARG A 91 -40.96 7.18 -9.70
CA ARG A 91 -41.71 8.26 -9.04
C ARG A 91 -42.31 9.21 -10.07
N GLN A 92 -41.52 9.59 -11.08
CA GLN A 92 -41.97 10.45 -12.18
C GLN A 92 -43.07 9.78 -13.02
N GLU A 93 -42.97 8.47 -13.27
CA GLU A 93 -44.00 7.69 -13.97
C GLU A 93 -45.31 7.63 -13.17
N ARG A 94 -45.25 7.44 -11.85
CA ARG A 94 -46.44 7.55 -10.98
C ARG A 94 -47.07 8.94 -11.00
N GLU A 95 -46.26 9.99 -11.03
CA GLU A 95 -46.72 11.38 -11.14
C GLU A 95 -47.31 11.71 -12.52
N SER A 96 -46.87 11.04 -13.59
CA SER A 96 -47.36 11.27 -14.96
C SER A 96 -48.50 10.35 -15.42
N ASN A 97 -48.67 9.16 -14.81
CA ASN A 97 -49.76 8.21 -15.10
C ASN A 97 -51.01 8.41 -14.21
N GLY A 98 -51.08 9.48 -13.41
CA GLY A 98 -52.34 10.00 -12.89
C GLY A 98 -53.08 9.14 -11.85
N GLU A 99 -52.42 8.30 -11.08
CA GLU A 99 -53.06 7.60 -9.95
C GLU A 99 -52.84 8.36 -8.63
N VAL A 100 -53.54 9.49 -8.52
CA VAL A 100 -53.84 10.14 -7.24
C VAL A 100 -54.99 9.38 -6.60
N GLY A 101 -54.69 8.40 -5.74
CA GLY A 101 -55.66 7.94 -4.75
C GLY A 101 -56.03 9.12 -3.84
N PRO A 102 -57.32 9.36 -3.51
CA PRO A 102 -57.75 10.53 -2.75
C PRO A 102 -57.38 10.32 -1.28
N SER A 103 -56.12 10.61 -0.94
CA SER A 103 -55.75 10.80 0.45
C SER A 103 -56.11 12.23 0.81
N ASP A 104 -57.31 12.35 1.37
CA ASP A 104 -57.74 13.33 2.36
C ASP A 104 -56.89 14.60 2.44
N SER A 105 -57.44 15.68 1.90
CA SER A 105 -56.89 17.02 1.96
C SER A 105 -57.04 17.58 3.38
N ASP A 106 -56.21 17.13 4.31
CA ASP A 106 -55.94 17.88 5.54
C ASP A 106 -54.97 19.02 5.19
N GLN A 107 -55.52 20.11 4.65
CA GLN A 107 -54.87 21.41 4.71
C GLN A 107 -54.89 21.87 6.17
N PRO A 108 -53.74 22.09 6.85
CA PRO A 108 -53.75 22.87 8.07
C PRO A 108 -54.02 24.33 7.70
N ASP A 109 -55.08 24.85 8.30
CA ASP A 109 -55.54 26.24 8.27
C ASP A 109 -54.37 27.23 8.42
N LEU A 110 -54.23 28.13 7.44
CA LEU A 110 -53.33 29.27 7.48
C LEU A 110 -53.91 30.32 8.46
N ILE A 111 -53.70 30.12 9.76
CA ILE A 111 -53.84 31.20 10.74
C ILE A 111 -52.50 31.94 10.83
N GLU A 112 -52.47 33.04 10.09
CA GLU A 112 -51.79 34.30 10.38
C GLU A 112 -51.12 34.39 11.76
N ASN A 113 -49.80 34.19 11.79
CA ASN A 113 -48.96 34.82 12.81
C ASN A 113 -47.63 35.25 12.17
N ARG A 114 -47.65 36.45 11.58
CA ARG A 114 -46.43 37.22 11.29
C ARG A 114 -45.76 37.56 12.62
N GLN A 115 -44.60 36.98 12.88
CA GLN A 115 -43.40 37.68 13.37
C GLN A 115 -42.24 36.70 13.56
N ASP A 116 -41.10 37.11 13.01
CA ASP A 116 -39.74 36.66 13.29
C ASP A 116 -39.45 35.15 13.28
N ASP A 117 -38.77 34.65 12.25
CA ASP A 117 -37.30 34.65 12.30
C ASP A 117 -36.68 34.14 10.99
N SER A 118 -35.49 34.66 10.74
CA SER A 118 -34.59 34.38 9.65
C SER A 118 -34.17 32.91 9.56
N GLY A 119 -34.27 32.30 8.37
CA GLY A 119 -33.90 30.89 8.13
C GLY A 119 -33.29 30.69 6.75
N LEU A 120 -32.31 31.54 6.44
CA LEU A 120 -31.44 31.47 5.28
C LEU A 120 -30.90 30.04 5.09
N VAL A 121 -31.03 29.56 3.86
CA VAL A 121 -30.49 28.32 3.30
C VAL A 121 -29.16 27.90 3.96
N GLU A 122 -29.18 26.85 4.80
CA GLU A 122 -27.96 26.18 5.26
C GLU A 122 -27.77 24.88 4.49
N THR A 123 -26.93 24.98 3.45
CA THR A 123 -26.31 23.82 2.81
C THR A 123 -25.45 23.08 3.84
N PRO A 124 -25.57 21.76 4.02
CA PRO A 124 -24.56 20.99 4.74
C PRO A 124 -23.38 20.71 3.80
N GLU A 125 -22.77 21.75 3.24
CA GLU A 125 -21.54 21.67 2.46
C GLU A 125 -20.47 22.62 3.01
N THR A 126 -20.24 22.61 4.33
CA THR A 126 -18.97 23.13 4.89
C THR A 126 -18.62 22.49 6.24
N GLN A 127 -18.26 21.20 6.23
CA GLN A 127 -17.43 20.61 7.30
C GLN A 127 -16.15 20.02 6.69
N LYS A 128 -15.35 20.89 6.07
CA LYS A 128 -13.89 20.75 6.12
C LYS A 128 -13.44 21.41 7.42
N SER A 129 -13.57 20.69 8.52
CA SER A 129 -12.95 21.07 9.79
C SER A 129 -11.69 20.23 9.99
N ASP A 130 -10.58 20.95 9.92
CA ASP A 130 -9.23 20.58 10.32
C ASP A 130 -9.16 19.54 11.45
N LYS A 131 -8.73 18.33 11.11
CA LYS A 131 -8.16 17.42 12.10
C LYS A 131 -6.73 17.88 12.43
N PRO A 132 -6.37 18.16 13.69
CA PRO A 132 -5.02 18.55 14.04
C PRO A 132 -4.05 17.41 13.74
N LYS A 133 -3.06 17.67 12.87
CA LYS A 133 -1.95 16.75 12.59
C LYS A 133 -1.18 16.52 13.89
N ARG A 134 -1.19 15.29 14.43
CA ARG A 134 -0.31 14.90 15.56
C ARG A 134 1.15 15.12 15.14
N ALA A 135 1.83 16.03 15.82
CA ALA A 135 3.26 16.27 15.63
C ALA A 135 4.05 15.00 15.95
N ARG A 136 4.87 14.54 14.99
CA ARG A 136 5.77 13.40 15.18
C ARG A 136 6.93 13.84 16.08
N LYS A 137 7.12 13.16 17.21
CA LYS A 137 8.31 13.33 18.06
C LYS A 137 9.58 12.97 17.26
N PRO A 138 10.66 13.75 17.30
CA PRO A 138 11.90 13.42 16.62
C PRO A 138 12.54 12.20 17.27
N ARG A 139 13.02 11.26 16.45
CA ARG A 139 13.82 10.12 16.92
C ARG A 139 15.19 10.64 17.37
N PRO A 140 15.76 10.18 18.49
CA PRO A 140 17.12 10.53 18.88
C PRO A 140 18.11 10.00 17.83
N LYS A 141 19.01 10.89 17.37
CA LYS A 141 20.11 10.53 16.47
C LYS A 141 21.07 9.59 17.21
N LYS A 142 21.41 8.45 16.59
CA LYS A 142 22.58 7.67 17.02
C LYS A 142 23.84 8.51 16.76
N PRO A 143 24.84 8.48 17.67
CA PRO A 143 26.11 9.16 17.41
C PRO A 143 26.79 8.54 16.17
N PRO A 144 27.55 9.33 15.39
CA PRO A 144 28.34 8.79 14.30
C PRO A 144 29.40 7.86 14.87
N HIS A 145 29.49 6.63 14.35
CA HIS A 145 30.72 5.87 14.46
C HIS A 145 31.76 6.64 13.66
N SER A 146 32.70 7.26 14.38
CA SER A 146 33.91 7.82 13.82
C SER A 146 34.74 6.67 13.26
N ASP A 147 34.88 6.64 11.94
CA ASP A 147 36.08 6.12 11.32
C ASP A 147 37.26 6.93 11.84
N GLY A 148 38.12 6.28 12.61
CA GLY A 148 39.30 6.84 13.21
C GLY A 148 40.42 5.81 13.11
N GLU A 149 41.04 5.75 11.93
CA GLU A 149 42.39 5.23 11.75
C GLU A 149 43.33 5.90 12.76
N ALA A 150 43.98 5.07 13.60
CA ALA A 150 45.20 5.44 14.30
C ALA A 150 46.13 4.22 14.32
N LYS A 151 47.04 4.19 13.35
CA LYS A 151 48.29 3.43 13.45
C LYS A 151 49.17 4.04 14.55
N SER A 152 49.87 3.18 15.29
CA SER A 152 51.32 3.22 15.59
C SER A 152 51.70 2.97 17.06
N GLY A 153 52.79 2.21 17.25
CA GLY A 153 53.52 1.99 18.51
C GLY A 153 53.53 0.52 18.95
N ASP A 154 54.37 -0.37 18.41
CA ASP A 154 55.83 -0.51 18.58
C ASP A 154 56.28 -1.25 19.85
N ALA A 155 57.15 -2.25 19.61
CA ALA A 155 58.17 -2.88 20.45
C ALA A 155 57.83 -3.83 21.63
N GLY A 156 58.43 -5.04 21.50
CA GLY A 156 58.94 -5.89 22.60
C GLY A 156 58.16 -7.20 22.76
N GLY A 157 58.69 -8.40 22.54
CA GLY A 157 60.06 -8.86 22.42
C GLY A 157 60.15 -10.24 23.10
N SER A 158 60.83 -11.18 22.43
CA SER A 158 61.52 -12.33 23.02
C SER A 158 60.77 -13.65 23.31
N GLN A 159 61.06 -14.62 22.43
CA GLN A 159 61.56 -15.98 22.70
C GLN A 159 60.60 -17.12 23.11
N GLY A 160 60.73 -18.22 22.35
CA GLY A 160 60.58 -19.58 22.90
C GLY A 160 60.11 -20.66 21.91
N SER A 161 61.05 -21.20 21.11
CA SER A 161 61.12 -22.60 20.57
C SER A 161 59.86 -23.21 19.90
N GLY A 162 59.83 -23.67 18.64
CA GLY A 162 60.89 -24.30 17.84
C GLY A 162 60.79 -25.83 17.90
N ALA A 163 59.99 -26.47 17.02
CA ALA A 163 60.13 -27.87 16.58
C ALA A 163 59.30 -28.15 15.30
N PRO A 164 59.93 -28.48 14.16
CA PRO A 164 59.29 -29.11 12.99
C PRO A 164 59.92 -30.47 12.66
N GLU A 165 59.13 -31.51 12.33
CA GLU A 165 59.60 -32.71 11.61
C GLU A 165 58.38 -33.50 11.09
N ALA A 166 58.11 -33.50 9.78
CA ALA A 166 58.45 -34.52 8.76
C ALA A 166 57.68 -35.86 8.96
N ALA A 167 56.73 -36.23 8.10
CA ALA A 167 56.90 -36.90 6.80
C ALA A 167 57.47 -38.33 6.91
N GLU A 168 56.57 -39.32 6.99
CA GLU A 168 56.49 -40.53 6.13
C GLU A 168 55.16 -41.25 6.41
#